data_AF-X1VWL9-F1
#
_entry.id   AF-X1VWL9-F1
#
_cell.length_a   1.000
_cell.length_b   1.000
_cell.length_c   1.000
_cell.angle_alpha   90.00
_cell.angle_beta   90.00
_cell.angle_gamma   90.00
#
_symmetry.space_group_name_H-M   'P 1'
#
loop_
_entity.id
_entity.type
_entity.pdbx_description
1 polymer ?
#
loop_
_entity_poly.entity_id
_entity_poly.type
_entity_poly.pdbx_seq_one_letter_code
_entity_poly.pdbx_strand_id
1 'polypeptide(L)'
;RRERGINISDLALQFAFSYEYAAVTLVGMSKVRHVKANLNNVGVKPDHDLLKKVREIIQPVANIFWKEGLPENNDPGATEKRT
;
A
#
# COMPACT_ATOMS: atom_id res chain seq x y z
N ARG A 1 13.59 -6.23 5.95
CA ARG A 1 14.26 -5.90 7.23
C ARG A 1 15.69 -5.49 6.90
N ARG A 2 16.15 -4.24 7.11
CA ARG A 2 17.60 -3.97 7.39
C ARG A 2 18.17 -2.55 7.67
N GLU A 3 17.40 -1.49 7.96
CA GLU A 3 18.07 -0.26 8.50
C GLU A 3 17.46 0.31 9.78
N ARG A 4 16.13 0.23 9.97
CA ARG A 4 15.45 0.83 11.14
C ARG A 4 14.67 -0.15 12.02
N GLY A 5 14.77 -1.46 11.76
CA GLY A 5 13.95 -2.47 12.46
C GLY A 5 12.46 -2.47 12.13
N ILE A 6 11.97 -1.46 11.40
CA ILE A 6 10.56 -1.31 10.99
C ILE A 6 10.23 -2.24 9.82
N ASN A 7 9.05 -2.86 9.88
CA ASN A 7 8.49 -3.65 8.79
C ASN A 7 7.76 -2.74 7.79
N ILE A 8 8.04 -2.90 6.49
CA ILE A 8 7.39 -2.10 5.44
C ILE A 8 5.87 -2.32 5.41
N SER A 9 5.40 -3.52 5.77
CA SER A 9 3.97 -3.80 5.85
C SER A 9 3.28 -2.98 6.94
N ASP A 10 3.96 -2.73 8.07
CA ASP A 10 3.41 -1.92 9.16
C ASP A 10 3.25 -0.46 8.68
N LEU A 11 4.26 0.09 8.02
CA LEU A 11 4.20 1.44 7.44
C LEU A 11 3.07 1.57 6.40
N ALA A 12 2.86 0.54 5.56
CA ALA A 12 1.80 0.53 4.56
C ALA A 12 0.41 0.52 5.21
N LEU A 13 0.21 -0.26 6.28
CA LEU A 13 -1.04 -0.27 7.04
C LEU A 13 -1.31 1.07 7.71
N GLN A 14 -0.30 1.65 8.39
CA GLN A 14 -0.41 2.95 9.04
C GLN A 14 -0.75 4.05 8.03
N PHE A 15 -0.15 4.01 6.84
CA PHE A 15 -0.49 4.91 5.73
C PHE A 15 -1.95 4.76 5.29
N ALA A 16 -2.42 3.52 5.06
CA ALA A 16 -3.79 3.26 4.64
C ALA A 16 -4.81 3.68 5.71
N PHE A 17 -4.56 3.38 6.98
CA PHE A 17 -5.44 3.76 8.10
C PHE A 17 -5.50 5.27 8.34
N SER A 18 -4.50 6.02 7.89
CA SER A 18 -4.46 7.48 7.99
C SER A 18 -5.25 8.19 6.88
N TYR A 19 -5.83 7.45 5.93
CA TYR A 19 -6.58 8.04 4.81
C TYR A 19 -8.03 8.30 5.21
N GLU A 20 -8.33 9.56 5.57
CA GLU A 20 -9.62 9.99 6.13
C GLU A 20 -10.83 9.75 5.20
N TYR A 21 -10.60 9.63 3.89
CA TYR A 21 -11.68 9.38 2.92
C TYR A 21 -12.06 7.90 2.80
N ALA A 22 -11.35 6.98 3.46
CA ALA A 22 -11.72 5.58 3.52
C ALA A 22 -12.30 5.23 4.90
N ALA A 23 -13.59 4.91 4.96
CA ALA A 23 -14.25 4.49 6.19
C ALA A 23 -13.73 3.13 6.70
N VAL A 24 -13.28 2.25 5.80
CA VAL A 24 -12.80 0.91 6.11
C VAL A 24 -11.60 0.58 5.24
N THR A 25 -10.58 -0.05 5.82
CA THR A 25 -9.45 -0.64 5.11
C THR A 25 -9.51 -2.16 5.23
N LEU A 26 -9.68 -2.87 4.10
CA LEU A 26 -9.62 -4.34 4.08
C LEU A 26 -8.17 -4.80 4.07
N VAL A 27 -7.82 -5.74 4.96
CA VAL A 27 -6.46 -6.27 5.07
C VAL A 27 -6.46 -7.80 4.99
N GLY A 28 -5.55 -8.35 4.19
CA GLY A 28 -5.40 -9.79 4.02
C GLY A 28 -4.51 -10.42 5.08
N MET A 29 -4.79 -11.67 5.47
CA MET A 29 -3.97 -12.43 6.41
C MET A 29 -4.15 -13.94 6.23
N SER A 30 -3.04 -14.68 6.22
CA SER A 30 -3.04 -16.15 6.11
C SER A 30 -2.86 -16.88 7.45
N LYS A 31 -2.52 -16.16 8.53
CA LYS A 31 -2.17 -16.72 9.84
C LYS A 31 -2.60 -15.78 10.95
N VAL A 32 -2.98 -16.35 12.11
CA VAL A 32 -3.43 -15.58 13.30
C VAL A 32 -2.40 -14.54 13.75
N ARG A 33 -1.10 -14.85 13.69
CA ARG A 33 -0.05 -13.89 14.03
C ARG A 33 -0.05 -12.63 13.15
N HIS A 34 -0.49 -12.73 11.88
CA HIS A 34 -0.59 -11.59 10.99
C HIS A 34 -1.81 -10.74 11.33
N VAL A 35 -2.91 -11.35 11.80
CA VAL A 35 -4.06 -10.62 12.38
C VAL A 35 -3.55 -9.71 13.51
N LYS A 36 -2.80 -10.28 14.46
CA LYS A 36 -2.25 -9.55 15.61
C LYS A 36 -1.31 -8.42 15.17
N ALA A 37 -0.44 -8.67 14.19
CA ALA A 37 0.44 -7.65 13.65
C ALA A 37 -0.36 -6.50 13.00
N ASN A 38 -1.41 -6.80 12.24
CA ASN A 38 -2.26 -5.77 11.63
C ASN A 38 -2.97 -4.92 12.71
N LEU A 39 -3.50 -5.56 13.75
CA LEU A 39 -4.17 -4.88 14.86
C LEU A 39 -3.23 -3.93 15.61
N ASN A 40 -1.95 -4.29 15.77
CA ASN A 40 -0.96 -3.42 16.41
C ASN A 40 -0.70 -2.10 15.66
N ASN A 41 -1.14 -1.99 14.40
CA ASN A 41 -0.98 -0.77 13.60
C ASN A 41 -2.20 0.16 13.66
N VAL A 42 -3.32 -0.26 14.25
CA VAL A 42 -4.54 0.56 14.34
C VAL A 42 -4.30 1.75 15.27
N GLY A 43 -4.59 2.96 14.79
CA GLY A 43 -4.37 4.20 15.54
C GLY A 43 -2.90 4.64 15.62
N VAL A 44 -1.96 3.89 15.04
CA VAL A 44 -0.55 4.26 14.97
C VAL A 44 -0.31 5.12 13.74
N LYS A 45 0.29 6.30 13.94
CA LYS A 45 0.66 7.19 12.83
C LYS A 45 1.94 6.69 12.14
N PRO A 46 2.02 6.80 10.80
CA PRO A 46 3.23 6.43 10.07
C PRO A 46 4.39 7.37 10.38
N ASP A 47 5.61 6.83 10.37
CA ASP A 47 6.83 7.65 10.30
C ASP A 47 6.84 8.43 8.97
N HIS A 48 6.62 9.74 9.06
CA HIS A 48 6.49 10.62 7.90
C HIS A 48 7.75 10.68 7.04
N ASP A 49 8.94 10.64 7.66
CA ASP A 49 10.21 10.69 6.91
C ASP A 49 10.44 9.39 6.16
N LEU A 50 10.14 8.27 6.80
CA LEU A 50 10.23 6.96 6.15
C LEU A 50 9.20 6.84 5.02
N LEU A 51 7.97 7.28 5.25
CA LEU A 51 6.91 7.28 4.24
C LEU A 51 7.30 8.12 3.03
N LYS A 52 7.87 9.32 3.25
CA LYS A 52 8.36 10.18 2.17
C LYS A 52 9.41 9.47 1.30
N LYS A 53 10.42 8.87 1.94
CA LYS A 53 11.47 8.12 1.23
C LYS A 53 10.91 6.95 0.44
N VAL A 54 9.98 6.20 1.01
CA VAL A 54 9.32 5.08 0.33
C VAL A 54 8.52 5.58 -0.89
N ARG A 55 7.81 6.70 -0.76
CA ARG A 55 7.09 7.31 -1.88
C ARG A 55 8.01 7.77 -3.01
N GLU A 56 9.18 8.32 -2.69
CA GLU A 56 10.21 8.70 -3.67
C GLU A 56 10.70 7.48 -4.45
N ILE A 57 10.96 6.36 -3.76
CA ILE A 57 11.37 5.09 -4.40
C ILE A 57 10.28 4.57 -5.35
N ILE A 58 9.01 4.68 -4.98
CA ILE A 58 7.88 4.14 -5.74
C ILE A 58 7.44 5.07 -6.89
N GLN A 59 7.80 6.37 -6.87
CA GLN A 59 7.34 7.36 -7.87
C GLN A 59 7.44 6.89 -9.34
N PRO A 60 8.53 6.26 -9.81
CA PRO A 60 8.67 5.91 -11.23
C PRO A 60 7.66 4.87 -11.71
N VAL A 61 7.02 4.14 -10.79
CA VAL A 61 6.05 3.08 -11.09
C VAL A 61 4.67 3.36 -10.50
N ALA A 62 4.48 4.51 -9.85
CA ALA A 62 3.20 4.91 -9.27
C ALA A 62 2.20 5.25 -10.39
N ASN A 63 0.94 4.88 -10.21
CA ASN A 63 -0.17 5.15 -11.15
C ASN A 63 0.08 4.64 -12.58
N ILE A 64 0.84 3.54 -12.72
CA ILE A 64 0.91 2.78 -13.96
C ILE A 64 -0.11 1.66 -13.87
N PHE A 65 -1.05 1.65 -14.80
CA PHE A 65 -2.09 0.64 -14.92
C PHE A 65 -1.95 -0.08 -16.27
N TRP A 66 -2.46 -1.30 -16.34
CA TRP A 66 -2.51 -2.08 -17.57
C TRP A 66 -3.94 -2.23 -18.04
N LYS A 67 -4.11 -2.32 -19.35
CA LYS A 67 -5.39 -2.71 -19.93
C LYS A 67 -5.70 -4.15 -19.52
N GLU A 68 -6.81 -4.36 -18.82
CA GLU A 68 -7.25 -5.67 -18.32
C GLU A 68 -8.75 -5.88 -18.55
N GLY A 69 -9.13 -7.11 -18.90
CA GLY A 69 -10.53 -7.47 -19.10
C GLY A 69 -11.13 -6.89 -20.38
N LEU A 70 -12.39 -6.44 -20.29
CA LEU A 70 -13.12 -5.86 -21.42
C LEU A 70 -12.67 -4.41 -21.68
N PRO A 71 -12.66 -3.94 -22.95
CA PRO A 71 -12.15 -2.62 -23.32
C PRO A 71 -12.77 -1.44 -22.56
N GLU A 72 -14.04 -1.54 -22.16
CA GLU A 72 -14.77 -0.53 -21.41
C GLU A 72 -14.27 -0.30 -19.97
N ASN A 73 -13.50 -1.25 -19.42
CA ASN A 73 -12.93 -1.14 -18.07
C ASN A 73 -11.53 -0.53 -18.05
N ASN A 74 -11.00 -0.11 -19.20
CA ASN A 74 -9.65 0.46 -19.27
C ASN A 74 -9.62 1.86 -18.65
N ASP A 75 -8.80 2.03 -17.62
CA ASP A 75 -8.53 3.33 -17.03
C ASP A 75 -7.87 4.30 -18.04
N PRO A 76 -8.15 5.61 -17.95
CA PRO A 76 -7.45 6.62 -18.73
C PRO A 76 -5.93 6.54 -18.51
N GLY A 77 -5.17 6.31 -19.59
CA GLY A 77 -3.71 6.18 -19.53
C GLY A 77 -3.21 4.77 -19.25
N ALA A 78 -4.08 3.75 -19.18
CA ALA A 78 -3.68 2.36 -19.07
C ALA A 78 -2.83 1.91 -20.28
N THR A 79 -1.71 1.26 -19.98
CA THR A 79 -0.74 0.78 -20.96
C THR A 79 -1.02 -0.67 -21.38
N GLU A 80 -0.49 -1.10 -22.52
CA GLU A 80 -0.49 -2.52 -22.88
C GLU A 80 0.34 -3.32 -21.87
N LYS A 81 -0.07 -4.56 -21.60
CA LYS A 81 0.73 -5.47 -20.77
C LYS A 81 2.09 -5.70 -21.43
N ARG A 82 3.16 -5.53 -20.64
CA ARG A 82 4.50 -6.01 -21.02
C ARG A 82 4.55 -7.50 -20.70
N THR A 83 4.19 -8.33 -21.67
CA THR A 83 4.48 -9.78 -21.68
C THR A 83 5.97 -10.05 -21.79
#